data_AF-A0A8S1EFZ4-F1
#
_entry.id   AF-A0A8S1EFZ4-F1
#
_cell.length_a   1.000
_cell.length_b   1.000
_cell.length_c   1.000
_cell.angle_alpha   90.00
_cell.angle_beta   90.00
_cell.angle_gamma   90.00
#
_symmetry.space_group_name_H-M   'P 1'
#
loop_
_entity.id
_entity.type
_entity.pdbx_description
1 polymer ?
#
loop_
_entity_poly.entity_id
_entity_poly.type
_entity_poly.pdbx_seq_one_letter_code
_entity_poly.pdbx_strand_id
1 'polypeptide(L)'
;MERLYHDTNQLLQKVQIDLGRLETSQNEQDAQVIVRSIYTDLKSLTENCTRLDHYVAKEPPTVRQMARMKVEQLRSDVQRVDIATTGVHQKMTAKWRAASERQELLKQRFKANDTALSIGDHELQLNDRLQSSHRSLDDLISQGSSVLENLQFQHANLKGVRRKILDVGKVLGLSTTTLKVIDRRMQEDLFIFIIAAILFCIFMYVFYTFWKRTT
;
A
#
# COMPACT_ATOMS: atom_id res chain seq x y z
N MET A 1 6.33 -3.49 -19.43
CA MET A 1 6.61 -2.78 -18.17
C MET A 1 5.35 -2.08 -17.64
N GLU A 2 4.68 -1.23 -18.42
CA GLU A 2 3.53 -0.44 -17.94
C GLU A 2 2.31 -1.24 -17.45
N ARG A 3 1.92 -2.31 -18.15
CA ARG A 3 0.79 -3.17 -17.71
C ARG A 3 1.05 -3.79 -16.34
N LEU A 4 2.22 -4.41 -16.17
CA LEU A 4 2.64 -5.00 -14.90
C LEU A 4 2.71 -3.96 -13.77
N TYR A 5 3.14 -2.73 -14.07
CA TYR A 5 3.16 -1.63 -13.10
C TYR A 5 1.75 -1.22 -12.67
N HIS A 6 0.78 -1.20 -13.59
CA HIS A 6 -0.61 -0.92 -13.27
C HIS A 6 -1.23 -2.03 -12.42
N ASP A 7 -1.05 -3.29 -12.83
CA ASP A 7 -1.56 -4.45 -12.11
C ASP A 7 -1.00 -4.52 -10.67
N THR A 8 0.29 -4.21 -10.51
CA THR A 8 0.93 -4.17 -9.18
C THR A 8 0.38 -3.05 -8.32
N ASN A 9 0.09 -1.87 -8.89
CA ASN A 9 -0.56 -0.79 -8.15
C ASN A 9 -2.00 -1.13 -7.75
N GLN A 10 -2.75 -1.80 -8.61
CA GLN A 10 -4.10 -2.28 -8.26
C GLN A 10 -4.04 -3.30 -7.12
N LEU A 11 -3.09 -4.23 -7.17
CA LEU A 11 -2.87 -5.21 -6.10
C LEU A 11 -2.46 -4.54 -4.78
N LEU A 12 -1.60 -3.51 -4.83
CA LEU A 12 -1.23 -2.72 -3.66
C LEU A 12 -2.44 -2.04 -3.02
N GLN A 13 -3.33 -1.46 -3.82
CA GLN A 13 -4.56 -0.83 -3.33
C GLN A 13 -5.51 -1.85 -2.71
N LYS A 14 -5.66 -3.03 -3.34
CA LYS A 14 -6.45 -4.13 -2.79
C LYS A 14 -5.93 -4.54 -1.41
N VAL A 15 -4.62 -4.72 -1.25
CA VAL A 15 -4.01 -5.06 0.05
C VAL A 15 -4.31 -3.98 1.11
N GLN A 16 -4.24 -2.69 0.76
CA GLN A 16 -4.57 -1.62 1.70
C GLN A 16 -6.04 -1.64 2.13
N ILE A 17 -6.96 -1.96 1.21
CA ILE A 17 -8.39 -2.10 1.51
C ILE A 17 -8.62 -3.30 2.43
N ASP A 18 -8.02 -4.45 2.11
CA ASP A 18 -8.15 -5.66 2.92
C ASP A 18 -7.51 -5.48 4.31
N LEU A 19 -6.43 -4.70 4.42
CA LEU A 19 -5.85 -4.31 5.71
C LEU A 19 -6.83 -3.45 6.55
N GLY A 20 -7.49 -2.46 5.94
CA GLY A 20 -8.51 -1.67 6.65
C GLY A 20 -9.74 -2.50 7.06
N ARG A 21 -10.11 -3.49 6.25
CA ARG A 21 -11.16 -4.47 6.60
C ARG A 21 -10.73 -5.37 7.76
N LEU A 22 -9.46 -5.79 7.77
CA LEU A 22 -8.89 -6.57 8.86
C LEU A 22 -8.95 -5.79 10.18
N GLU A 23 -8.61 -4.52 10.20
CA GLU A 23 -8.69 -3.68 11.41
C GLU A 23 -10.11 -3.54 11.98
N THR A 24 -11.13 -3.63 11.12
CA THR A 24 -12.54 -3.50 11.51
C THR A 24 -13.18 -4.84 11.88
N SER A 25 -12.52 -5.97 11.56
CA SER A 25 -13.07 -7.31 11.79
C SER A 25 -13.18 -7.63 13.29
N GLN A 26 -14.37 -8.09 13.71
CA GLN A 26 -14.65 -8.50 15.10
C GLN A 26 -14.66 -10.02 15.28
N ASN A 27 -14.56 -10.79 14.20
CA ASN A 27 -14.54 -12.24 14.22
C ASN A 27 -13.11 -12.73 13.92
N GLU A 28 -12.58 -13.61 14.78
CA GLU A 28 -11.23 -14.16 14.62
C GLU A 28 -11.08 -14.97 13.33
N GLN A 29 -12.12 -15.73 12.96
CA GLN A 29 -12.11 -16.58 11.77
C GLN A 29 -12.07 -15.76 10.48
N ASP A 30 -12.90 -14.71 10.37
CA ASP A 30 -12.91 -13.82 9.21
C ASP A 30 -11.58 -13.04 9.11
N ALA A 31 -11.04 -12.60 10.24
CA ALA A 31 -9.74 -11.94 10.31
C ALA A 31 -8.61 -12.82 9.77
N GLN A 32 -8.58 -14.11 10.14
CA GLN A 32 -7.57 -15.07 9.69
C GLN A 32 -7.61 -15.29 8.17
N VAL A 33 -8.81 -15.37 7.57
CA VAL A 33 -8.98 -15.51 6.11
C VAL A 33 -8.45 -14.28 5.38
N ILE A 34 -8.78 -13.08 5.88
CA ILE A 34 -8.32 -11.81 5.29
C ILE A 34 -6.79 -11.70 5.39
N VAL A 35 -6.21 -12.02 6.55
CA VAL A 35 -4.75 -12.03 6.76
C VAL A 35 -4.05 -12.95 5.76
N ARG A 36 -4.56 -14.18 5.58
CA ARG A 36 -4.00 -15.13 4.61
C ARG A 36 -4.06 -14.61 3.19
N SER A 37 -5.16 -13.96 2.80
CA SER A 37 -5.29 -13.30 1.50
C SER A 37 -4.26 -12.20 1.34
N ILE A 38 -4.13 -11.32 2.34
CA ILE A 38 -3.15 -10.23 2.34
C ILE A 38 -1.73 -10.75 2.14
N TYR A 39 -1.29 -11.75 2.91
CA TYR A 39 0.06 -12.31 2.76
C TYR A 39 0.30 -12.94 1.39
N THR A 40 -0.74 -13.53 0.78
CA THR A 40 -0.65 -14.09 -0.58
C THR A 40 -0.48 -12.98 -1.60
N ASP A 41 -1.30 -11.93 -1.52
CA ASP A 41 -1.23 -10.77 -2.40
C ASP A 41 0.11 -10.01 -2.24
N LEU A 42 0.62 -9.92 -1.00
CA LEU A 42 1.89 -9.25 -0.68
C LEU A 42 3.09 -10.01 -1.25
N LYS A 43 3.05 -11.34 -1.24
CA LYS A 43 4.03 -12.19 -1.94
C LYS A 43 4.01 -11.93 -3.45
N SER A 44 2.83 -11.85 -4.07
CA SER A 44 2.68 -11.53 -5.49
C SER A 44 3.14 -10.11 -5.83
N LEU A 45 2.92 -9.12 -4.94
CA LEU A 45 3.44 -7.76 -5.06
C LEU A 45 4.98 -7.74 -5.11
N THR A 46 5.63 -8.45 -4.20
CA THR A 46 7.09 -8.55 -4.17
C THR A 46 7.63 -9.22 -5.42
N GLU A 47 6.98 -10.30 -5.89
CA GLU A 47 7.35 -10.97 -7.15
C GLU A 47 7.15 -10.07 -8.39
N ASN A 48 6.09 -9.27 -8.41
CA ASN A 48 5.87 -8.32 -9.50
C ASN A 48 6.90 -7.19 -9.49
N CYS A 49 7.31 -6.70 -8.32
CA CYS A 49 8.38 -5.71 -8.19
C CYS A 49 9.71 -6.24 -8.72
N THR A 50 10.09 -7.48 -8.41
CA THR A 50 11.34 -8.07 -8.95
C THR A 50 11.27 -8.29 -10.46
N ARG A 51 10.10 -8.66 -10.99
CA ARG A 51 9.87 -8.72 -12.45
C ARG A 51 9.97 -7.34 -13.10
N LEU A 52 9.44 -6.29 -12.46
CA LEU A 52 9.56 -4.91 -12.92
C LEU A 52 11.02 -4.45 -12.94
N ASP A 53 11.82 -4.78 -11.92
CA ASP A 53 13.26 -4.49 -11.91
C ASP A 53 13.98 -5.12 -13.12
N HIS A 54 13.62 -6.35 -13.48
CA HIS A 54 14.17 -7.01 -14.66
C HIS A 54 13.77 -6.33 -15.97
N TYR A 55 12.52 -5.84 -16.08
CA TYR A 55 12.10 -5.06 -17.24
C TYR A 55 12.83 -3.71 -17.32
N VAL A 56 13.01 -3.02 -16.19
CA VAL A 56 13.74 -1.75 -16.12
C VAL A 56 15.20 -1.91 -16.53
N ALA A 57 15.82 -3.06 -16.23
CA ALA A 57 17.19 -3.34 -16.68
C ALA A 57 17.34 -3.42 -18.21
N LYS A 58 16.26 -3.77 -18.94
CA LYS A 58 16.23 -3.92 -20.40
C LYS A 58 15.92 -2.62 -21.16
N GLU A 59 15.53 -1.55 -20.47
CA GLU A 59 15.15 -0.29 -21.10
C GLU A 59 16.36 0.59 -21.48
N PRO A 60 16.23 1.42 -22.54
CA PRO A 60 17.28 2.35 -22.95
C PRO A 60 17.60 3.37 -21.85
N PRO A 61 18.86 3.86 -21.77
CA PRO A 61 19.35 4.65 -20.63
C PRO A 61 18.56 5.94 -20.35
N THR A 62 17.94 6.53 -21.36
CA THR A 62 17.12 7.76 -21.26
C THR A 62 15.80 7.54 -20.51
N VAL A 63 15.17 6.38 -20.64
CA VAL A 63 13.88 6.03 -19.99
C VAL A 63 14.11 5.24 -18.70
N ARG A 64 15.21 4.49 -18.65
CA ARG A 64 15.60 3.62 -17.54
C ARG A 64 15.70 4.35 -16.20
N GLN A 65 16.20 5.57 -16.17
CA GLN A 65 16.31 6.32 -14.91
C GLN A 65 14.93 6.66 -14.32
N MET A 66 13.98 7.08 -15.17
CA MET A 66 12.61 7.37 -14.75
C MET A 66 11.86 6.11 -14.34
N ALA A 67 12.04 5.01 -15.09
CA ALA A 67 11.45 3.73 -14.76
C ALA A 67 11.99 3.15 -13.46
N ARG A 68 13.31 3.29 -13.19
CA ARG A 68 13.92 2.94 -11.90
C ARG A 68 13.29 3.69 -10.74
N MET A 69 13.13 5.00 -10.86
CA MET A 69 12.50 5.80 -9.79
C MET A 69 11.06 5.33 -9.50
N LYS A 70 10.28 5.01 -10.55
CA LYS A 70 8.90 4.50 -10.38
C LYS A 70 8.85 3.14 -9.68
N VAL A 71 9.76 2.23 -10.03
CA VAL A 71 9.83 0.90 -9.41
C VAL A 71 10.35 0.99 -7.97
N GLU A 72 11.32 1.86 -7.70
CA GLU A 72 11.82 2.09 -6.34
C GLU A 72 10.74 2.69 -5.43
N GLN A 73 9.98 3.65 -5.94
CA GLN A 73 8.83 4.20 -5.21
C GLN A 73 7.81 3.11 -4.90
N LEU A 74 7.46 2.28 -5.89
CA LEU A 74 6.54 1.16 -5.69
C LEU A 74 7.06 0.17 -4.65
N ARG A 75 8.36 -0.17 -4.68
CA ARG A 75 9.00 -1.03 -3.68
C ARG A 75 8.89 -0.45 -2.27
N SER A 76 9.18 0.84 -2.11
CA SER A 76 9.01 1.53 -0.83
C SER A 76 7.56 1.44 -0.34
N ASP A 77 6.59 1.61 -1.24
CA ASP A 77 5.17 1.51 -0.91
C ASP A 77 4.78 0.09 -0.47
N VAL A 78 5.26 -0.95 -1.16
CA VAL A 78 5.07 -2.36 -0.76
C VAL A 78 5.65 -2.61 0.63
N GLN A 79 6.87 -2.13 0.90
CA GLN A 79 7.53 -2.30 2.20
C GLN A 79 6.74 -1.63 3.33
N ARG A 80 6.19 -0.42 3.10
CA ARG A 80 5.36 0.26 4.10
C ARG A 80 4.08 -0.53 4.41
N VAL A 81 3.45 -1.12 3.40
CA VAL A 81 2.25 -1.95 3.57
C VAL A 81 2.58 -3.27 4.28
N ASP A 82 3.75 -3.86 4.05
CA ASP A 82 4.22 -5.06 4.73
C ASP A 82 4.41 -4.84 6.24
N ILE A 83 5.08 -3.73 6.60
CA ILE A 83 5.25 -3.32 8.00
C ILE A 83 3.88 -3.08 8.66
N ALA A 84 2.98 -2.36 7.98
CA ALA A 84 1.63 -2.10 8.49
C ALA A 84 0.82 -3.40 8.70
N THR A 85 0.91 -4.33 7.75
CA THR A 85 0.25 -5.65 7.83
C THR A 85 0.74 -6.43 9.04
N THR A 86 2.06 -6.50 9.23
CA THR A 86 2.67 -7.20 10.36
C THR A 86 2.24 -6.58 11.69
N GLY A 87 2.23 -5.24 11.79
CA GLY A 87 1.79 -4.54 12.99
C GLY A 87 0.31 -4.77 13.33
N VAL A 88 -0.58 -4.69 12.34
CA VAL A 88 -2.02 -4.97 12.53
C VAL A 88 -2.23 -6.43 12.93
N HIS A 89 -1.54 -7.36 12.27
CA HIS A 89 -1.66 -8.78 12.58
C HIS A 89 -1.19 -9.11 14.01
N GLN A 90 -0.08 -8.53 14.45
CA GLN A 90 0.42 -8.67 15.83
C GLN A 90 -0.57 -8.10 16.85
N LYS A 91 -1.08 -6.88 16.61
CA LYS A 91 -2.06 -6.23 17.49
C LYS A 91 -3.34 -7.05 17.63
N MET A 92 -3.85 -7.58 16.51
CA MET A 92 -5.02 -8.45 16.52
C MET A 92 -4.74 -9.74 17.28
N THR A 93 -3.63 -10.41 17.00
CA THR A 93 -3.24 -11.65 17.71
C THR A 93 -3.10 -11.44 19.21
N ALA A 94 -2.50 -10.33 19.64
CA ALA A 94 -2.41 -9.98 21.06
C ALA A 94 -3.80 -9.78 21.69
N LYS A 95 -4.72 -9.12 20.98
CA LYS A 95 -6.11 -8.94 21.43
C LYS A 95 -6.86 -10.26 21.59
N TRP A 96 -6.70 -11.19 20.63
CA TRP A 96 -7.32 -12.52 20.70
C TRP A 96 -6.77 -13.35 21.86
N ARG A 97 -5.44 -13.34 22.06
CA ARG A 97 -4.80 -14.00 23.21
C ARG A 97 -5.31 -13.46 24.53
N ALA A 98 -5.34 -12.13 24.69
CA ALA A 98 -5.84 -11.50 25.91
C ALA A 98 -7.34 -11.82 26.16
N ALA A 99 -8.14 -11.92 25.10
CA ALA A 99 -9.54 -12.32 25.21
C ALA A 99 -9.69 -13.80 25.63
N SER A 100 -8.88 -14.70 25.08
CA SER A 100 -8.87 -16.13 25.45
C SER A 100 -8.44 -16.33 26.90
N GLU A 101 -7.34 -15.69 27.30
CA GLU A 101 -6.81 -15.74 28.67
C GLU A 101 -7.84 -15.20 29.68
N ARG A 102 -8.51 -14.09 29.34
CA ARG A 102 -9.60 -13.57 30.16
C ARG A 102 -10.75 -14.58 30.31
N GLN A 103 -11.11 -15.30 29.25
CA GLN A 103 -12.14 -16.31 29.32
C GLN A 103 -11.71 -17.53 30.15
N GLU A 104 -10.43 -17.91 30.10
CA GLU A 104 -9.87 -18.98 30.93
C GLU A 104 -9.90 -18.61 32.42
N LEU A 105 -9.52 -17.39 32.76
CA LEU A 105 -9.61 -16.86 34.13
C LEU A 105 -11.06 -16.80 34.63
N LEU A 106 -12.02 -16.46 33.76
CA LEU A 106 -13.44 -16.46 34.12
C LEU A 106 -14.01 -17.89 34.31
N LYS A 107 -13.46 -18.88 33.60
CA LYS A 107 -13.85 -20.30 33.74
C LYS A 107 -13.21 -20.94 34.97
N GLN A 108 -12.13 -20.37 35.50
CA GLN A 108 -11.51 -20.83 36.73
C GLN A 108 -12.45 -20.50 37.91
N ARG A 109 -13.30 -21.47 38.28
CA ARG A 109 -14.19 -21.38 39.44
C ARG A 109 -13.34 -21.09 40.68
N PHE A 110 -13.48 -19.91 41.28
CA PHE A 110 -12.81 -19.53 42.53
C PHE A 110 -12.99 -20.65 43.56
N LYS A 111 -11.95 -21.47 43.77
CA LYS A 111 -11.83 -22.30 44.96
C LYS A 111 -11.24 -21.41 46.04
N ALA A 112 -12.08 -20.96 46.95
CA ALA A 112 -11.64 -20.36 48.20
C ALA A 112 -11.05 -21.47 49.09
N ASN A 113 -9.84 -21.94 48.79
CA ASN A 113 -8.99 -22.56 49.80
C ASN A 113 -7.53 -22.58 49.34
N ASP A 114 -6.62 -22.45 50.31
CA ASP A 114 -5.15 -22.53 50.23
C ASP A 114 -4.37 -21.24 49.99
N THR A 115 -4.75 -20.15 50.67
CA THR A 115 -3.82 -19.05 51.01
C THR A 115 -2.96 -19.39 52.23
N ALA A 116 -2.37 -20.59 52.27
CA ALA A 116 -1.57 -21.07 53.40
C ALA A 116 -0.21 -21.68 53.00
N LEU A 117 0.28 -21.43 51.78
CA LEU A 117 1.59 -21.92 51.34
C LEU A 117 2.55 -20.77 51.03
N SER A 118 3.54 -20.63 51.91
CA SER A 118 4.88 -20.03 51.75
C SER A 118 4.96 -18.58 51.26
N ILE A 119 4.80 -17.63 52.20
CA ILE A 119 5.10 -16.20 52.01
C ILE A 119 6.57 -15.95 51.57
N GLY A 120 7.50 -16.86 51.91
CA GLY A 120 8.93 -16.70 51.60
C GLY A 120 9.31 -16.99 50.14
N ASP A 121 8.74 -18.04 49.52
CA ASP A 121 9.04 -18.36 48.11
C ASP A 121 8.34 -17.42 47.13
N HIS A 122 7.25 -16.78 47.59
CA HIS A 122 6.49 -15.83 46.79
C HIS A 122 7.27 -14.53 46.55
N GLU A 123 8.05 -14.04 47.51
CA GLU A 123 8.81 -12.79 47.34
C GLU A 123 9.96 -12.92 46.35
N LEU A 124 10.66 -14.06 46.33
CA LEU A 124 11.71 -14.34 45.34
C LEU A 124 11.13 -14.48 43.93
N GLN A 125 10.02 -15.22 43.77
CA GLN A 125 9.33 -15.32 42.49
C GLN A 125 8.70 -13.98 42.06
N LEU A 126 8.21 -13.18 43.00
CA LEU A 126 7.65 -11.85 42.72
C LEU A 126 8.76 -10.91 42.25
N ASN A 127 9.94 -10.94 42.86
CA ASN A 127 11.08 -10.13 42.42
C ASN A 127 11.53 -10.52 41.00
N ASP A 128 11.67 -11.81 40.71
CA ASP A 128 12.02 -12.31 39.38
C ASP A 128 10.95 -11.95 38.33
N ARG A 129 9.66 -12.02 38.71
CA ARG A 129 8.54 -11.58 37.87
C ARG A 129 8.50 -10.06 37.69
N LEU A 130 8.83 -9.28 38.72
CA LEU A 130 8.91 -7.82 38.64
C LEU A 130 10.06 -7.40 37.72
N GLN A 131 11.22 -8.04 37.83
CA GLN A 131 12.40 -7.71 37.04
C GLN A 131 12.24 -8.12 35.56
N SER A 132 11.65 -9.29 35.29
CA SER A 132 11.26 -9.69 33.93
C SER A 132 10.16 -8.80 33.37
N SER A 133 9.16 -8.45 34.17
CA SER A 133 8.11 -7.50 33.77
C SER A 133 8.65 -6.10 33.51
N HIS A 134 9.70 -5.66 34.20
CA HIS A 134 10.33 -4.36 33.96
C HIS A 134 11.08 -4.34 32.62
N ARG A 135 11.78 -5.43 32.28
CA ARG A 135 12.44 -5.58 30.98
C ARG A 135 11.42 -5.71 29.84
N SER A 136 10.35 -6.48 30.04
CA SER A 136 9.25 -6.55 29.07
C SER A 136 8.52 -5.21 28.94
N LEU A 137 8.39 -4.43 30.01
CA LEU A 137 7.87 -3.06 29.95
C LEU A 137 8.81 -2.12 29.19
N ASP A 138 10.13 -2.21 29.37
CA ASP A 138 11.09 -1.42 28.59
C ASP A 138 11.05 -1.77 27.10
N ASP A 139 10.94 -3.06 26.76
CA ASP A 139 10.72 -3.51 25.38
C ASP A 139 9.39 -2.98 24.84
N LEU A 140 8.30 -3.03 25.62
CA LEU A 140 7.00 -2.48 25.22
C LEU A 140 7.00 -0.95 25.13
N ILE A 141 7.81 -0.24 25.91
CA ILE A 141 7.95 1.23 25.85
C ILE A 141 8.78 1.62 24.62
N SER A 142 9.87 0.91 24.33
CA SER A 142 10.69 1.15 23.13
C SER A 142 9.95 0.78 21.84
N GLN A 143 9.17 -0.30 21.89
CA GLN A 143 8.30 -0.71 20.79
C GLN A 143 7.05 0.19 20.73
N GLY A 144 6.59 0.69 21.87
CA GLY A 144 5.48 1.63 22.00
C GLY A 144 5.77 2.99 21.39
N SER A 145 6.98 3.53 21.53
CA SER A 145 7.36 4.81 20.91
C SER A 145 7.39 4.71 19.39
N SER A 146 7.98 3.64 18.84
CA SER A 146 8.00 3.39 17.40
C SER A 146 6.60 3.11 16.84
N VAL A 147 5.73 2.41 17.58
CA VAL A 147 4.34 2.21 17.18
C VAL A 147 3.53 3.50 17.28
N LEU A 148 3.74 4.35 18.29
CA LEU A 148 3.03 5.62 18.45
C LEU A 148 3.43 6.62 17.33
N GLU A 149 4.71 6.66 16.98
CA GLU A 149 5.22 7.42 15.84
C GLU A 149 4.59 6.92 14.53
N ASN A 150 4.59 5.60 14.31
CA ASN A 150 3.93 4.98 13.15
C ASN A 150 2.40 5.18 13.13
N LEU A 151 1.73 5.21 14.28
CA LEU A 151 0.29 5.47 14.40
C LEU A 151 -0.04 6.94 14.14
N GLN A 152 0.81 7.88 14.57
CA GLN A 152 0.68 9.29 14.26
C GLN A 152 0.82 9.53 12.75
N PHE A 153 1.80 8.88 12.11
CA PHE A 153 1.95 8.87 10.65
C PHE A 153 0.79 8.14 9.94
N GLN A 154 0.30 7.01 10.46
CA GLN A 154 -0.85 6.27 9.89
C GLN A 154 -2.16 7.05 9.99
N HIS A 155 -2.43 7.76 11.09
CA HIS A 155 -3.67 8.52 11.26
C HIS A 155 -3.74 9.70 10.27
N ALA A 156 -2.60 10.36 10.02
CA ALA A 156 -2.50 11.39 9.00
C ALA A 156 -2.70 10.81 7.59
N ASN A 157 -2.16 9.62 7.32
CA ASN A 157 -2.18 9.00 6.00
C ASN A 157 -3.52 8.32 5.66
N LEU A 158 -4.14 7.59 6.59
CA LEU A 158 -5.43 6.91 6.39
C LEU A 158 -6.61 7.89 6.24
N LYS A 159 -6.56 9.05 6.92
CA LYS A 159 -7.54 10.13 6.70
C LYS A 159 -7.40 10.73 5.30
N GLY A 160 -6.18 10.76 4.76
CA GLY A 160 -5.89 11.10 3.37
C GLY A 160 -6.38 10.03 2.39
N VAL A 161 -6.16 8.74 2.68
CA VAL A 161 -6.58 7.61 1.83
C VAL A 161 -8.10 7.49 1.75
N ARG A 162 -8.86 7.68 2.85
CA ARG A 162 -10.33 7.68 2.80
C ARG A 162 -10.90 8.83 1.97
N ARG A 163 -10.27 10.02 2.00
CA ARG A 163 -10.62 11.13 1.09
C ARG A 163 -10.27 10.77 -0.36
N LYS A 164 -9.07 10.23 -0.60
CA LYS A 164 -8.64 9.79 -1.93
C LYS A 164 -9.50 8.65 -2.50
N ILE A 165 -10.03 7.74 -1.68
CA ILE A 165 -10.90 6.65 -2.15
C ILE A 165 -12.29 7.18 -2.55
N LEU A 166 -12.80 8.20 -1.86
CA LEU A 166 -14.03 8.91 -2.24
C LEU A 166 -13.84 9.72 -3.53
N ASP A 167 -12.67 10.34 -3.69
CA ASP A 167 -12.32 11.05 -4.92
C ASP A 167 -12.03 10.09 -6.08
N VAL A 168 -11.45 8.92 -5.82
CA VAL A 168 -11.22 7.87 -6.82
C VAL A 168 -12.52 7.16 -7.19
N GLY A 169 -13.48 6.99 -6.27
CA GLY A 169 -14.84 6.56 -6.62
C GLY A 169 -15.53 7.52 -7.60
N LYS A 170 -15.22 8.83 -7.53
CA LYS A 170 -15.63 9.82 -8.54
C LYS A 170 -14.79 9.77 -9.83
N VAL A 171 -13.50 9.40 -9.76
CA VAL A 171 -12.58 9.33 -10.93
C VAL A 171 -12.70 8.01 -11.71
N LEU A 172 -13.10 6.92 -11.07
CA LEU A 172 -13.43 5.65 -11.75
C LEU A 172 -14.67 5.79 -12.66
N GLY A 173 -15.54 6.77 -12.38
CA GLY A 173 -16.59 7.23 -13.31
C GLY A 173 -16.10 8.11 -14.47
N LEU A 174 -14.81 8.48 -14.50
CA LEU A 174 -14.19 9.36 -15.51
C LEU A 174 -13.04 8.68 -16.28
N SER A 175 -12.88 7.35 -16.16
CA SER A 175 -11.77 6.60 -16.78
C SER A 175 -11.69 6.70 -18.31
N THR A 176 -12.70 7.22 -18.99
CA THR A 176 -12.66 7.51 -20.44
C THR A 176 -11.88 8.77 -20.80
N THR A 177 -11.58 9.66 -19.85
CA THR A 177 -10.97 10.96 -20.14
C THR A 177 -9.44 10.96 -19.95
N THR A 178 -8.88 9.99 -19.24
CA THR A 178 -7.41 9.83 -19.15
C THR A 178 -6.80 9.11 -20.35
N LEU A 179 -7.60 8.39 -21.13
CA LEU A 179 -7.23 7.90 -22.48
C LEU A 179 -6.86 9.05 -23.42
N LYS A 180 -7.38 10.27 -23.20
CA LYS A 180 -7.03 11.47 -23.98
C LYS A 180 -5.75 12.19 -23.53
N VAL A 181 -5.24 11.90 -22.33
CA VAL A 181 -4.03 12.60 -21.81
C VAL A 181 -2.75 11.95 -22.33
N ILE A 182 -2.81 10.67 -22.74
CA ILE A 182 -1.71 9.99 -23.44
C ILE A 182 -1.68 10.36 -24.93
N ASP A 183 -2.85 10.62 -25.55
CA ASP A 183 -2.95 10.97 -26.97
C ASP A 183 -2.56 12.44 -27.28
N ARG A 184 -2.51 13.30 -26.27
CA ARG A 184 -2.28 14.75 -26.47
C ARG A 184 -0.93 15.09 -27.11
N ARG A 185 0.11 14.28 -26.86
CA ARG A 185 1.44 14.51 -27.46
C ARG A 185 1.51 14.08 -28.93
N MET A 186 0.66 13.14 -29.35
CA MET A 186 0.56 12.70 -30.75
C MET A 186 -0.37 13.61 -31.55
N GLN A 187 -1.42 14.16 -30.92
CA GLN A 187 -2.33 15.11 -31.57
C GLN A 187 -1.72 16.50 -31.79
N GLU A 188 -0.86 16.99 -30.88
CA GLU A 188 -0.15 18.26 -31.09
C GLU A 188 0.76 18.19 -32.34
N ASP A 189 1.44 17.06 -32.58
CA ASP A 189 2.28 16.85 -33.76
C ASP A 189 1.44 16.68 -35.04
N LEU A 190 0.30 15.98 -34.96
CA LEU A 190 -0.66 15.84 -36.07
C LEU A 190 -1.27 17.19 -36.48
N PHE A 191 -1.60 18.06 -35.53
CA PHE A 191 -2.18 19.38 -35.80
C PHE A 191 -1.19 20.28 -36.54
N ILE A 192 0.08 20.30 -36.10
CA ILE A 192 1.15 21.04 -36.77
C ILE A 192 1.36 20.49 -38.20
N PHE A 193 1.34 19.16 -38.37
CA PHE A 193 1.45 18.52 -39.69
C PHE A 193 0.31 18.91 -40.64
N ILE A 194 -0.94 18.94 -40.17
CA ILE A 194 -2.11 19.31 -40.98
C ILE A 194 -2.04 20.78 -41.42
N ILE A 195 -1.64 21.69 -40.53
CA ILE A 195 -1.46 23.12 -40.88
C ILE A 195 -0.39 23.28 -41.97
N ALA A 196 0.74 22.59 -41.82
CA ALA A 196 1.83 22.64 -42.80
C ALA A 196 1.40 22.08 -44.17
N ALA A 197 0.63 20.98 -44.19
CA ALA A 197 0.12 20.39 -45.42
C ALA A 197 -0.85 21.33 -46.17
N ILE A 198 -1.76 22.00 -45.45
CA ILE A 198 -2.71 22.95 -46.05
C ILE A 198 -1.97 24.15 -46.64
N LEU A 199 -1.00 24.73 -45.92
CA LEU A 199 -0.20 25.85 -46.43
C LEU A 199 0.56 25.46 -47.71
N PHE A 200 1.14 24.26 -47.75
CA PHE A 200 1.83 23.75 -48.93
C PHE A 200 0.89 23.57 -50.13
N CYS A 201 -0.31 23.01 -49.92
CA CYS A 201 -1.30 22.88 -50.98
C CYS A 201 -1.79 24.23 -51.52
N ILE A 202 -2.01 25.22 -50.65
CA ILE A 202 -2.41 26.58 -51.07
C ILE A 202 -1.30 27.23 -51.90
N PHE A 203 -0.05 27.10 -51.46
CA PHE A 203 1.10 27.64 -52.19
C PHE A 203 1.20 27.03 -53.60
N MET A 204 1.07 25.70 -53.69
CA MET A 204 1.09 24.97 -54.97
C MET A 204 -0.08 25.39 -55.88
N TYR A 205 -1.29 25.57 -55.33
CA TYR A 205 -2.46 26.03 -56.08
C TYR A 205 -2.30 27.46 -56.62
N VAL A 206 -1.79 28.39 -55.80
CA VAL A 206 -1.52 29.77 -56.24
C VAL A 206 -0.46 29.78 -57.33
N PHE A 207 0.60 28.99 -57.18
CA PHE A 207 1.65 28.86 -58.18
C PHE A 207 1.12 28.29 -59.50
N TYR A 208 0.31 27.22 -59.45
CA TYR A 208 -0.32 26.65 -60.64
C TYR A 208 -1.25 27.65 -61.34
N THR A 209 -2.06 28.38 -60.56
CA THR A 209 -3.00 29.36 -61.11
C THR A 209 -2.26 30.56 -61.71
N PHE A 210 -1.17 31.00 -61.09
CA PHE A 210 -0.30 32.04 -61.62
C PHE A 210 0.37 31.60 -62.93
N TRP A 211 0.90 30.37 -62.98
CA TRP A 211 1.52 29.83 -64.19
C TRP A 211 0.52 29.71 -65.35
N LYS A 212 -0.69 29.19 -65.08
CA LYS A 212 -1.76 29.08 -66.08
C LYS A 212 -2.28 30.43 -66.56
N ARG A 213 -2.18 31.49 -65.75
CA ARG A 213 -2.59 32.85 -66.15
C ARG A 213 -1.53 33.58 -66.96
N THR A 214 -0.28 33.13 -66.89
CA THR A 214 0.88 33.77 -67.56
C THR A 214 1.25 33.07 -68.88
N THR A 215 0.67 31.90 -69.16
CA THR A 215 0.76 31.19 -70.46
C THR A 215 -0.54 31.38 -71.22
#